data_AF-A0A024UKX0-F1
#
_entry.id   AF-A0A024UKX0-F1
#
_cell.length_a   1.000
_cell.length_b   1.000
_cell.length_c   1.000
_cell.angle_alpha   90.00
_cell.angle_beta   90.00
_cell.angle_gamma   90.00
#
_symmetry.space_group_name_H-M   'P 1'
#
loop_
_entity.id
_entity.type
_entity.pdbx_description
1 polymer ?
#
loop_
_entity_poly.entity_id
_entity_poly.type
_entity_poly.pdbx_seq_one_letter_code
_entity_poly.pdbx_strand_id
1 'polypeptide(L)'
;MSRHSKNNTATHHFTYREKEAAGHGTLKRRYGKDSQLAFGCCSLCLKPILEKEEPLASPCGFLYCKGCIYANLLAQKQQIKLDLAAYEAQEEAKQAKEDAEALAAERQLLESTLGVNRQVDFIKSADDRARLQLSSKIDLETTAEKAKELRRTSFWVPGFTPSAEVVLAKPDEFTKDPMSGKALKLKQLMPVHLKRSEDETKGETVVMCSVSNKAITHQMPVLLRPSGHVIMESLLKDMVLPTMTCPISGLKLRQKDIVHLQAGGSSFSAHSTVEAKKYRPSMT
;
A
#
# COMPACT_ATOMS: atom_id res chain seq x y z
N MET A 1 -6.67 -21.75 51.13
CA MET A 1 -7.74 -21.11 50.33
C MET A 1 -7.50 -19.61 50.32
N SER A 2 -7.44 -18.97 49.15
CA SER A 2 -7.39 -17.50 49.10
C SER A 2 -8.70 -16.92 49.66
N ARG A 3 -8.62 -15.82 50.43
CA ARG A 3 -9.82 -15.11 50.92
C ARG A 3 -10.60 -14.60 49.70
N HIS A 4 -11.93 -14.76 49.70
CA HIS A 4 -12.81 -14.37 48.59
C HIS A 4 -12.64 -12.89 48.19
N SER A 5 -12.30 -12.01 49.14
CA SER A 5 -12.02 -10.59 48.89
C SER A 5 -10.77 -10.31 48.05
N LYS A 6 -9.94 -11.32 47.78
CA LYS A 6 -8.75 -11.24 46.91
C LYS A 6 -8.98 -11.85 45.52
N ASN A 7 -10.23 -12.22 45.19
CA ASN A 7 -10.58 -12.71 43.86
C ASN A 7 -10.80 -11.53 42.90
N ASN A 8 -10.42 -11.70 41.64
CA ASN A 8 -10.45 -10.65 40.61
C ASN A 8 -11.83 -10.04 40.29
N THR A 9 -12.91 -10.60 40.83
CA THR A 9 -14.30 -10.15 40.66
C THR A 9 -14.93 -9.63 41.95
N ALA A 10 -14.17 -9.55 43.04
CA ALA A 10 -14.69 -9.15 44.35
C ALA A 10 -14.84 -7.63 44.50
N THR A 11 -14.16 -6.83 43.67
CA THR A 11 -14.24 -5.37 43.65
C THR A 11 -15.00 -4.87 42.43
N HIS A 12 -15.79 -3.79 42.59
CA HIS A 12 -16.56 -3.17 41.49
C HIS A 12 -15.67 -2.44 40.47
N HIS A 13 -14.41 -2.18 40.81
CA HIS A 13 -13.43 -1.61 39.90
C HIS A 13 -12.32 -2.63 39.66
N PHE A 14 -11.86 -2.71 38.42
CA PHE A 14 -10.67 -3.48 38.09
C PHE A 14 -9.42 -2.74 38.56
N THR A 15 -8.57 -3.43 39.30
CA THR A 15 -7.23 -2.97 39.63
C THR A 15 -6.35 -2.94 38.38
N TYR A 16 -5.24 -2.20 38.42
CA TYR A 16 -4.30 -2.12 37.30
C TYR A 16 -3.83 -3.51 36.83
N ARG A 17 -3.54 -4.42 37.77
CA ARG A 17 -3.12 -5.79 37.46
C ARG A 17 -4.20 -6.61 36.78
N GLU A 18 -5.46 -6.46 37.18
CA GLU A 18 -6.59 -7.15 36.54
C GLU A 18 -6.84 -6.60 35.13
N LYS A 19 -6.71 -5.28 34.93
CA LYS A 19 -6.79 -4.66 33.60
C LYS A 19 -5.69 -5.16 32.67
N GLU A 20 -4.46 -5.30 33.18
CA GLU A 20 -3.32 -5.85 32.43
C GLU A 20 -3.51 -7.34 32.11
N ALA A 21 -3.96 -8.14 33.07
CA ALA A 21 -4.24 -9.58 32.90
C ALA A 21 -5.41 -9.86 31.94
N ALA A 22 -6.47 -9.04 32.01
CA ALA A 22 -7.58 -9.08 31.06
C ALA A 22 -7.20 -8.51 29.68
N GLY A 23 -6.02 -7.89 29.57
CA GLY A 23 -5.47 -7.40 28.31
C GLY A 23 -6.17 -6.15 27.78
N HIS A 24 -6.69 -5.31 28.66
CA HIS A 24 -7.32 -4.02 28.33
C HIS A 24 -6.28 -2.89 28.26
N GLY A 25 -6.56 -1.88 27.43
CA GLY A 25 -5.68 -0.73 27.23
C GLY A 25 -4.48 -1.02 26.30
N THR A 26 -3.50 -0.12 26.28
CA THR A 26 -2.33 -0.27 25.41
C THR A 26 -1.36 -1.31 25.96
N LEU A 27 -1.26 -2.46 25.28
CA LEU A 27 -0.29 -3.49 25.61
C LEU A 27 1.08 -3.11 25.05
N LYS A 28 2.09 -3.09 25.91
CA LYS A 28 3.49 -2.83 25.56
C LYS A 28 4.30 -4.09 25.80
N ARG A 29 5.05 -4.55 24.80
CA ARG A 29 5.98 -5.69 24.96
C ARG A 29 7.33 -5.34 24.34
N ARG A 30 8.40 -5.61 25.09
CA ARG A 30 9.77 -5.51 24.60
C ARG A 30 10.13 -6.79 23.86
N TYR A 31 10.62 -6.64 22.64
CA TYR A 31 11.10 -7.75 21.82
C TYR A 31 12.60 -7.93 21.97
N GLY A 32 13.05 -9.19 22.04
CA GLY A 32 14.48 -9.50 22.12
C GLY A 32 15.16 -9.42 20.75
N LYS A 33 16.47 -9.65 20.73
CA LYS A 33 17.27 -9.76 19.50
C LYS A 33 16.70 -10.82 18.55
N ASP A 34 16.22 -11.94 19.08
CA ASP A 34 15.69 -13.06 18.30
C ASP A 34 14.42 -12.71 17.49
N SER A 35 13.75 -11.60 17.84
CA SER A 35 12.58 -11.10 17.13
C SER A 35 12.92 -10.10 16.03
N GLN A 36 14.20 -9.76 15.87
CA GLN A 36 14.69 -8.81 14.88
C GLN A 36 15.45 -9.55 13.78
N LEU A 37 15.31 -9.07 12.54
CA LEU A 37 16.08 -9.61 11.42
C LEU A 37 17.56 -9.25 11.61
N ALA A 38 18.46 -10.23 11.47
CA ALA A 38 19.89 -9.97 11.50
C ALA A 38 20.33 -9.09 10.30
N PHE A 39 21.39 -8.30 10.49
CA PHE A 39 21.94 -7.50 9.40
C PHE A 39 22.56 -8.40 8.32
N GLY A 40 22.32 -8.07 7.05
CA GLY A 40 22.76 -8.88 5.91
C GLY A 40 21.72 -9.86 5.37
N CYS A 41 20.49 -9.84 5.89
CA CYS A 41 19.38 -10.60 5.32
C CYS A 41 18.58 -9.79 4.29
N CYS A 42 17.99 -10.49 3.33
CA CYS A 42 17.11 -9.90 2.32
C CYS A 42 15.77 -9.54 2.95
N SER A 43 15.29 -8.32 2.72
CA SER A 43 14.00 -7.90 3.27
C SER A 43 12.78 -8.53 2.59
N LEU A 44 12.95 -9.22 1.46
CA LEU A 44 11.86 -9.96 0.79
C LEU A 44 11.84 -11.45 1.16
N CYS A 45 12.97 -12.16 1.07
CA CYS A 45 13.02 -13.60 1.34
C CYS A 45 13.45 -13.94 2.76
N LEU A 46 13.86 -12.95 3.57
CA LEU A 46 14.32 -13.06 4.96
C LEU A 46 15.54 -13.98 5.17
N LYS A 47 16.15 -14.45 4.09
CA LYS A 47 17.37 -15.28 4.11
C LYS A 47 18.61 -14.39 4.19
N PRO A 48 19.71 -14.88 4.80
CA PRO A 48 20.98 -14.18 4.80
C PRO A 48 21.56 -14.12 3.38
N ILE A 49 21.80 -12.92 2.85
CA ILE A 49 22.22 -12.69 1.45
C ILE A 49 23.67 -13.09 1.26
N LEU A 50 23.91 -14.18 0.53
CA LEU A 50 25.26 -14.62 0.18
C LEU A 50 25.82 -13.72 -0.93
N GLU A 51 27.16 -13.59 -1.00
CA GLU A 51 27.80 -12.79 -2.07
C GLU A 51 27.44 -13.31 -3.48
N LYS A 52 27.22 -14.62 -3.62
CA LYS A 52 26.79 -15.26 -4.88
C LYS A 52 25.43 -14.76 -5.39
N GLU A 53 24.58 -14.24 -4.50
CA GLU A 53 23.24 -13.76 -4.86
C GLU A 53 23.23 -12.27 -5.25
N GLU A 54 24.42 -11.64 -5.36
CA GLU A 54 24.64 -10.23 -5.70
C GLU A 54 23.75 -9.29 -4.86
N PRO A 55 24.17 -8.96 -3.62
CA PRO A 55 23.36 -8.11 -2.76
C PRO A 55 23.21 -6.70 -3.35
N LEU A 56 21.97 -6.22 -3.37
CA LEU A 56 21.60 -4.88 -3.81
C LEU A 56 20.99 -4.08 -2.66
N ALA A 57 21.34 -2.81 -2.54
CA ALA A 57 20.73 -1.86 -1.63
C ALA A 57 19.84 -0.87 -2.37
N SER A 58 18.66 -0.56 -1.81
CA SER A 58 17.86 0.59 -2.24
C SER A 58 18.43 1.90 -1.69
N PRO A 59 18.09 3.05 -2.30
CA PRO A 59 18.46 4.38 -1.76
C PRO A 59 17.94 4.63 -0.34
N CYS A 60 16.87 3.94 0.05
CA CYS A 60 16.29 3.99 1.39
C CYS A 60 17.05 3.14 2.42
N GLY A 61 18.06 2.37 1.99
CA GLY A 61 18.90 1.58 2.87
C GLY A 61 18.45 0.14 3.10
N PHE A 62 17.48 -0.37 2.34
CA PHE A 62 17.04 -1.77 2.45
C PHE A 62 17.88 -2.69 1.57
N LEU A 63 18.21 -3.88 2.09
CA LEU A 63 18.98 -4.90 1.37
C LEU A 63 18.07 -5.95 0.71
N TYR A 64 18.46 -6.38 -0.49
CA TYR A 64 17.76 -7.36 -1.30
C TYR A 64 18.74 -8.29 -2.04
N CYS A 65 18.33 -9.54 -2.26
CA CYS A 65 18.96 -10.38 -3.29
C CYS A 65 18.55 -9.85 -4.67
N LYS A 66 19.46 -9.87 -5.65
CA LYS A 66 19.18 -9.40 -7.02
C LYS A 66 17.95 -10.06 -7.64
N GLY A 67 17.83 -11.39 -7.51
CA GLY A 67 16.68 -12.13 -8.04
C GLY A 67 15.35 -11.69 -7.41
N CYS A 68 15.30 -11.51 -6.09
CA CYS A 68 14.06 -11.14 -5.38
C CYS A 68 13.58 -9.74 -5.74
N ILE A 69 14.48 -8.75 -5.77
CA ILE A 69 14.07 -7.37 -6.11
C ILE A 69 13.69 -7.25 -7.58
N TYR A 70 14.36 -7.97 -8.48
CA TYR A 70 14.02 -7.95 -9.90
C TYR A 70 12.67 -8.61 -10.15
N ALA A 71 12.38 -9.75 -9.52
CA ALA A 71 11.08 -10.39 -9.61
C ALA A 71 9.96 -9.47 -9.12
N ASN A 72 10.17 -8.75 -8.02
CA ASN A 72 9.19 -7.79 -7.49
C ASN A 72 8.97 -6.61 -8.47
N LEU A 73 10.03 -5.99 -8.96
CA LEU A 73 9.93 -4.88 -9.92
C LEU A 73 9.28 -5.31 -11.25
N LEU A 74 9.50 -6.54 -11.71
CA LEU A 74 8.82 -7.08 -12.88
C LEU A 74 7.33 -7.28 -12.63
N ALA A 75 6.95 -7.86 -11.48
CA ALA A 75 5.55 -8.03 -11.09
C ALA A 75 4.83 -6.69 -11.00
N GLN A 76 5.45 -5.67 -10.39
CA GLN A 76 4.89 -4.32 -10.33
C GLN A 76 4.68 -3.71 -11.72
N LYS A 77 5.63 -3.87 -12.65
CA LYS A 77 5.45 -3.38 -14.03
C LYS A 77 4.31 -4.09 -14.76
N GLN A 78 4.13 -5.39 -14.53
CA GLN A 78 3.01 -6.13 -15.09
C GLN A 78 1.68 -5.63 -14.52
N GLN A 79 1.61 -5.40 -13.22
CA GLN A 79 0.42 -4.82 -12.56
C GLN A 79 0.11 -3.42 -13.09
N ILE A 80 1.10 -2.52 -13.14
CA ILE A 80 0.93 -1.17 -13.69
C ILE A 80 0.40 -1.22 -15.13
N LYS A 81 0.89 -2.15 -15.97
CA LYS A 81 0.39 -2.32 -17.33
C LYS A 81 -1.09 -2.73 -17.37
N LEU A 82 -1.50 -3.65 -16.48
CA LEU A 82 -2.90 -4.09 -16.39
C LEU A 82 -3.80 -2.96 -15.87
N ASP A 83 -3.34 -2.25 -14.85
CA ASP A 83 -4.08 -1.14 -14.24
C ASP A 83 -4.27 0.01 -15.22
N LEU A 84 -3.22 0.35 -16.01
CA LEU A 84 -3.32 1.35 -17.07
C LEU A 84 -4.31 0.94 -18.17
N ALA A 85 -4.27 -0.31 -18.62
CA ALA A 85 -5.23 -0.80 -19.62
C ALA A 85 -6.67 -0.79 -19.09
N ALA A 86 -6.87 -1.11 -17.81
CA ALA A 86 -8.19 -1.03 -17.17
C ALA A 86 -8.68 0.42 -17.04
N TYR A 87 -7.76 1.36 -16.76
CA TYR A 87 -8.05 2.78 -16.69
C TYR A 87 -8.41 3.37 -18.07
N GLU A 88 -7.64 3.04 -19.12
CA GLU A 88 -7.91 3.44 -20.51
C GLU A 88 -9.28 2.92 -20.97
N ALA A 89 -9.58 1.64 -20.73
CA ALA A 89 -10.90 1.08 -21.04
C ALA A 89 -12.04 1.77 -20.28
N GLN A 90 -11.79 2.23 -19.05
CA GLN A 90 -12.77 2.99 -18.29
C GLN A 90 -12.96 4.40 -18.84
N GLU A 91 -11.89 5.09 -19.26
CA GLU A 91 -11.98 6.41 -19.89
C GLU A 91 -12.73 6.34 -21.22
N GLU A 92 -12.44 5.35 -22.07
CA GLU A 92 -13.17 5.13 -23.33
C GLU A 92 -14.66 4.84 -23.09
N ALA A 93 -14.98 4.01 -22.10
CA ALA A 93 -16.37 3.73 -21.75
C ALA A 93 -17.11 4.97 -21.20
N LYS A 94 -16.41 5.86 -20.49
CA LYS A 94 -16.98 7.14 -20.04
C LYS A 94 -17.21 8.08 -21.22
N GLN A 95 -16.23 8.26 -22.09
CA GLN A 95 -16.36 9.08 -23.30
C GLN A 95 -17.49 8.59 -24.20
N ALA A 96 -17.60 7.27 -24.42
CA ALA A 96 -18.70 6.70 -25.21
C ALA A 96 -20.09 6.94 -24.59
N LYS A 97 -20.20 6.92 -23.25
CA LYS A 97 -21.43 7.29 -22.55
C LYS A 97 -21.73 8.78 -22.71
N GLU A 98 -20.74 9.64 -22.51
CA GLU A 98 -20.88 11.10 -22.66
C GLU A 98 -21.27 11.48 -24.10
N ASP A 99 -20.65 10.87 -25.12
CA ASP A 99 -20.99 11.06 -26.53
C ASP A 99 -22.41 10.56 -26.86
N ALA A 100 -22.80 9.39 -26.31
CA ALA A 100 -24.15 8.87 -26.49
C ALA A 100 -25.21 9.76 -25.82
N GLU A 101 -24.91 10.31 -24.64
CA GLU A 101 -25.76 11.28 -23.94
C GLU A 101 -25.84 12.61 -24.69
N ALA A 102 -24.72 13.11 -25.23
CA ALA A 102 -24.67 14.33 -26.03
C ALA A 102 -25.48 14.17 -27.33
N LEU A 103 -25.30 13.06 -28.05
CA LEU A 103 -26.09 12.74 -29.25
C LEU A 103 -27.58 12.56 -28.93
N ALA A 104 -27.91 11.94 -27.79
CA ALA A 104 -29.30 11.81 -27.35
C ALA A 104 -29.92 13.16 -26.98
N ALA A 105 -29.17 14.05 -26.32
CA ALA A 105 -29.60 15.40 -26.00
C ALA A 105 -29.78 16.26 -27.26
N GLU A 106 -28.86 16.16 -28.23
CA GLU A 106 -29.00 16.81 -29.53
C GLU A 106 -30.21 16.31 -30.29
N ARG A 107 -30.47 14.99 -30.31
CA ARG A 107 -31.68 14.41 -30.90
C ARG A 107 -32.95 14.93 -30.23
N GLN A 108 -33.00 14.97 -28.89
CA GLN A 108 -34.14 15.52 -28.17
C GLN A 108 -34.36 17.01 -28.46
N LEU A 109 -33.28 17.79 -28.55
CA LEU A 109 -33.35 19.21 -28.88
C LEU A 109 -33.82 19.40 -30.33
N LEU A 110 -33.32 18.61 -31.28
CA LEU A 110 -33.81 18.58 -32.66
C LEU A 110 -35.27 18.16 -32.74
N GLU A 111 -35.71 17.13 -32.02
CA GLU A 111 -37.13 16.73 -31.97
C GLU A 111 -38.01 17.83 -31.37
N SER A 112 -37.52 18.55 -30.35
CA SER A 112 -38.24 19.67 -29.74
C SER A 112 -38.36 20.89 -30.66
N THR A 113 -37.32 21.15 -31.47
CA THR A 113 -37.23 22.31 -32.39
C THR A 113 -37.88 22.04 -33.74
N LEU A 114 -37.74 20.82 -34.26
CA LEU A 114 -38.45 20.27 -35.42
C LEU A 114 -39.84 19.76 -35.05
N GLY A 115 -40.31 20.03 -33.83
CA GLY A 115 -41.65 19.75 -33.34
C GLY A 115 -42.70 20.24 -34.34
N VAL A 116 -42.98 19.35 -35.28
CA VAL A 116 -44.09 19.35 -36.23
C VAL A 116 -45.29 19.83 -35.46
N ASN A 117 -45.96 20.85 -35.99
CA ASN A 117 -47.31 21.27 -35.64
C ASN A 117 -48.08 20.09 -35.05
N ARG A 118 -48.10 19.97 -33.71
CA ARG A 118 -49.16 19.21 -33.05
C ARG A 118 -50.39 20.05 -33.32
N GLN A 119 -51.01 19.80 -34.47
CA GLN A 119 -52.41 20.16 -34.68
C GLN A 119 -53.11 19.51 -33.51
N VAL A 120 -53.45 20.34 -32.53
CA VAL A 120 -54.35 19.95 -31.46
C VAL A 120 -55.67 19.78 -32.19
N ASP A 121 -55.98 18.55 -32.58
CA ASP A 121 -57.28 18.24 -33.14
C ASP A 121 -58.31 18.65 -32.08
N PHE A 122 -59.04 19.72 -32.38
CA PHE A 122 -60.10 20.22 -31.53
C PHE A 122 -61.19 19.14 -31.46
N ILE A 123 -61.23 18.42 -30.35
CA ILE A 123 -62.17 17.32 -30.09
C ILE A 123 -63.59 17.88 -30.09
N LYS A 124 -64.42 17.49 -31.06
CA LYS A 124 -65.82 17.91 -31.18
C LYS A 124 -66.85 16.81 -30.91
N SER A 125 -66.46 15.55 -30.67
CA SER A 125 -67.40 14.42 -30.59
C SER A 125 -67.48 13.74 -29.22
N ALA A 126 -68.67 13.28 -28.84
CA ALA A 126 -68.94 12.55 -27.59
C ALA A 126 -68.31 11.15 -27.57
N ASP A 127 -68.14 10.53 -28.74
CA ASP A 127 -67.51 9.20 -28.90
C ASP A 127 -66.00 9.23 -28.63
N ASP A 128 -65.33 10.34 -28.95
CA ASP A 128 -63.92 10.53 -28.60
C ASP A 128 -63.72 10.70 -27.08
N ARG A 129 -64.73 11.25 -26.38
CA ARG A 129 -64.75 11.35 -24.91
C ARG A 129 -64.85 9.98 -24.25
N ALA A 130 -65.65 9.08 -24.82
CA ALA A 130 -65.76 7.69 -24.36
C ALA A 130 -64.47 6.89 -24.62
N ARG A 131 -63.81 7.12 -25.76
CA ARG A 131 -62.48 6.53 -26.06
C ARG A 131 -61.40 7.02 -25.11
N LEU A 132 -61.38 8.31 -24.76
CA LEU A 132 -60.45 8.86 -23.77
C LEU A 132 -60.65 8.25 -22.38
N GLN A 133 -61.90 8.06 -21.94
CA GLN A 133 -62.22 7.38 -20.67
C GLN A 133 -61.86 5.90 -20.66
N LEU A 134 -61.81 5.25 -21.82
CA LEU A 134 -61.33 3.88 -21.96
C LEU A 134 -59.79 3.84 -21.89
N SER A 135 -59.13 4.79 -22.56
CA SER A 135 -57.66 4.90 -22.56
C SER A 135 -57.09 5.30 -21.19
N SER A 136 -57.83 6.07 -20.38
CA SER A 136 -57.42 6.41 -19.01
C SER A 136 -57.52 5.24 -18.03
N LYS A 137 -58.18 4.14 -18.42
CA LYS A 137 -58.28 2.90 -17.63
C LYS A 137 -57.25 1.84 -18.07
N ILE A 138 -56.54 2.09 -19.17
CA ILE A 138 -55.45 1.26 -19.63
C ILE A 138 -54.19 1.96 -19.12
N ASP A 139 -53.44 1.31 -18.25
CA ASP A 139 -52.12 1.77 -17.84
C ASP A 139 -51.24 1.86 -19.09
N LEU A 140 -51.12 3.07 -19.66
CA LEU A 140 -50.26 3.40 -20.78
C LEU A 140 -48.78 3.51 -20.37
N GLU A 141 -48.52 3.40 -19.07
CA GLU A 141 -47.16 3.40 -18.53
C GLU A 141 -46.41 2.20 -19.06
N THR A 142 -45.37 2.50 -19.83
CA THR A 142 -44.47 1.49 -20.36
C THR A 142 -43.81 0.75 -19.19
N THR A 143 -43.52 -0.55 -19.38
CA THR A 143 -42.83 -1.36 -18.36
C THR A 143 -41.52 -0.73 -17.87
N ALA A 144 -40.90 0.12 -18.70
CA ALA A 144 -39.72 0.90 -18.38
C ALA A 144 -39.96 2.04 -17.36
N GLU A 145 -41.13 2.69 -17.40
CA GLU A 145 -41.51 3.76 -16.47
C GLU A 145 -41.79 3.20 -15.07
N LYS A 146 -42.56 2.11 -14.99
CA LYS A 146 -42.79 1.38 -13.73
C LYS A 146 -41.48 0.89 -13.12
N ALA A 147 -40.56 0.37 -13.94
CA ALA A 147 -39.24 -0.05 -13.48
C ALA A 147 -38.39 1.12 -12.91
N LYS A 148 -38.50 2.34 -13.47
CA LYS A 148 -37.81 3.53 -12.94
C LYS A 148 -38.38 3.96 -11.58
N GLU A 149 -39.69 3.92 -11.40
CA GLU A 149 -40.34 4.25 -10.13
C GLU A 149 -40.03 3.24 -9.02
N LEU A 150 -40.04 1.95 -9.36
CA LEU A 150 -39.59 0.87 -8.48
C LEU A 150 -38.11 1.04 -8.11
N ARG A 151 -37.24 1.43 -9.05
CA ARG A 151 -35.83 1.71 -8.77
C ARG A 151 -35.63 2.90 -7.84
N ARG A 152 -36.47 3.93 -7.94
CA ARG A 152 -36.44 5.11 -7.07
C ARG A 152 -36.85 4.78 -5.62
N THR A 153 -37.83 3.90 -5.46
CA THR A 153 -38.43 3.59 -4.15
C THR A 153 -37.78 2.39 -3.46
N SER A 154 -37.26 1.43 -4.23
CA SER A 154 -36.82 0.11 -3.75
C SER A 154 -35.30 -0.08 -3.85
N PHE A 155 -34.53 0.78 -3.21
CA PHE A 155 -33.06 0.73 -3.13
C PHE A 155 -32.49 -0.61 -2.60
N TRP A 156 -33.27 -1.32 -1.78
CA TRP A 156 -32.91 -2.56 -1.08
C TRP A 156 -33.02 -3.83 -1.94
N VAL A 157 -33.59 -3.71 -3.15
CA VAL A 157 -33.64 -4.80 -4.12
C VAL A 157 -32.29 -4.87 -4.85
N PRO A 158 -31.61 -6.03 -4.90
CA PRO A 158 -30.23 -6.13 -5.41
C PRO A 158 -29.99 -5.48 -6.79
N GLY A 159 -30.95 -5.55 -7.73
CA GLY A 159 -30.85 -4.93 -9.06
C GLY A 159 -31.08 -3.41 -9.11
N PHE A 160 -31.57 -2.82 -8.02
CA PHE A 160 -31.88 -1.38 -7.90
C PHE A 160 -30.99 -0.66 -6.89
N THR A 161 -30.03 -1.36 -6.30
CA THR A 161 -28.99 -0.72 -5.49
C THR A 161 -28.19 0.26 -6.38
N PRO A 162 -28.01 1.53 -5.97
CA PRO A 162 -27.12 2.45 -6.64
C PRO A 162 -25.70 1.94 -6.41
N SER A 163 -25.21 1.20 -7.39
CA SER A 163 -23.80 0.84 -7.46
C SER A 163 -23.04 2.12 -7.79
N ALA A 164 -22.19 2.58 -6.88
CA ALA A 164 -21.23 3.62 -7.21
C ALA A 164 -20.34 3.08 -8.33
N GLU A 165 -20.28 3.78 -9.46
CA GLU A 165 -19.31 3.42 -10.50
C GLU A 165 -17.92 3.52 -9.87
N VAL A 166 -17.17 2.42 -9.89
CA VAL A 166 -15.80 2.39 -9.37
C VAL A 166 -14.95 3.22 -10.32
N VAL A 167 -14.81 4.52 -10.05
CA VAL A 167 -13.90 5.39 -10.79
C VAL A 167 -12.49 5.03 -10.38
N LEU A 168 -11.77 4.30 -11.24
CA LEU A 168 -10.36 4.08 -11.07
C LEU A 168 -9.66 5.43 -11.21
N ALA A 169 -8.86 5.79 -10.22
CA ALA A 169 -7.96 6.93 -10.35
C ALA A 169 -6.84 6.56 -11.33
N LYS A 170 -6.25 7.57 -11.98
CA LYS A 170 -5.11 7.36 -12.88
C LYS A 170 -4.00 6.58 -12.14
N PRO A 171 -3.64 5.38 -12.60
CA PRO A 171 -2.61 4.58 -11.95
C PRO A 171 -1.24 5.26 -12.00
N ASP A 172 -0.43 5.07 -10.96
CA ASP A 172 0.96 5.54 -10.93
C ASP A 172 1.83 4.71 -11.89
N GLU A 173 2.61 5.37 -12.75
CA GLU A 173 3.51 4.69 -13.70
C GLU A 173 4.83 4.21 -13.07
N PHE A 174 5.13 4.64 -11.84
CA PHE A 174 6.41 4.37 -11.20
C PHE A 174 6.36 3.10 -10.34
N THR A 175 7.36 2.24 -10.53
CA THR A 175 7.64 1.14 -9.61
C THR A 175 8.05 1.67 -8.24
N LYS A 176 7.67 0.96 -7.17
CA LYS A 176 7.86 1.35 -5.77
C LYS A 176 8.77 0.37 -5.04
N ASP A 177 9.53 0.89 -4.08
CA ASP A 177 10.28 0.09 -3.11
C ASP A 177 9.30 -0.77 -2.29
N PRO A 178 9.50 -2.10 -2.19
CA PRO A 178 8.54 -2.97 -1.50
C PRO A 178 8.46 -2.71 0.01
N MET A 179 9.53 -2.17 0.62
CA MET A 179 9.56 -1.84 2.04
C MET A 179 9.25 -0.36 2.32
N SER A 180 9.69 0.56 1.46
CA SER A 180 9.53 2.00 1.70
C SER A 180 8.31 2.62 1.02
N GLY A 181 7.74 1.98 -0.01
CA GLY A 181 6.68 2.55 -0.85
C GLY A 181 7.09 3.75 -1.72
N LYS A 182 8.36 4.16 -1.69
CA LYS A 182 8.90 5.27 -2.50
C LYS A 182 9.19 4.80 -3.92
N ALA A 183 9.16 5.72 -4.89
CA ALA A 183 9.49 5.39 -6.27
C ALA A 183 10.94 4.88 -6.40
N LEU A 184 11.11 3.70 -7.01
CA LEU A 184 12.40 3.05 -7.21
C LEU A 184 12.59 2.70 -8.68
N LYS A 185 13.73 3.11 -9.25
CA LYS A 185 14.19 2.66 -10.57
C LYS A 185 15.34 1.67 -10.43
N LEU A 186 15.46 0.73 -11.37
CA LEU A 186 16.55 -0.25 -11.41
C LEU A 186 17.95 0.37 -11.29
N LYS A 187 18.20 1.51 -11.93
CA LYS A 187 19.49 2.23 -11.89
C LYS A 187 19.84 2.80 -10.52
N GLN A 188 18.87 2.91 -9.62
CA GLN A 188 19.08 3.44 -8.27
C GLN A 188 19.49 2.35 -7.27
N LEU A 189 19.38 1.07 -7.65
CA LEU A 189 19.87 -0.04 -6.86
C LEU A 189 21.40 -0.05 -6.90
N MET A 190 22.02 -0.21 -5.73
CA MET A 190 23.47 -0.13 -5.57
C MET A 190 24.00 -1.51 -5.21
N PRO A 191 25.05 -2.01 -5.89
CA PRO A 191 25.69 -3.26 -5.51
C PRO A 191 26.40 -3.11 -4.16
N VAL A 192 26.34 -4.16 -3.35
CA VAL A 192 26.93 -4.21 -2.01
C VAL A 192 27.88 -5.40 -1.91
N HIS A 193 29.01 -5.19 -1.24
CA HIS A 193 29.96 -6.25 -0.86
C HIS A 193 29.81 -6.52 0.64
N LEU A 194 29.23 -7.66 0.98
CA LEU A 194 28.97 -8.08 2.36
C LEU A 194 30.04 -9.07 2.82
N LYS A 195 31.13 -8.56 3.41
CA LYS A 195 32.15 -9.39 4.04
C LYS A 195 31.55 -10.12 5.24
N ARG A 196 31.66 -11.45 5.30
CA ARG A 196 31.18 -12.26 6.44
C ARG A 196 32.35 -12.82 7.24
N SER A 197 32.12 -13.06 8.52
CA SER A 197 33.06 -13.76 9.39
C SER A 197 33.20 -15.22 8.97
N GLU A 198 34.43 -15.74 8.99
CA GLU A 198 34.73 -17.16 8.81
C GLU A 198 34.47 -17.94 10.11
N ASP A 199 34.58 -17.28 11.27
CA ASP A 199 34.32 -17.88 12.57
C ASP A 199 32.80 -18.03 12.81
N GLU A 200 32.31 -19.26 12.71
CA GLU A 200 30.92 -19.64 13.01
C GLU A 200 30.68 -19.65 14.52
N THR A 201 30.51 -18.48 15.14
CA THR A 201 29.96 -18.46 16.50
C THR A 201 28.46 -18.77 16.43
N LYS A 202 28.09 -20.04 16.67
CA LYS A 202 26.71 -20.55 16.80
C LYS A 202 25.93 -20.76 15.48
N GLY A 203 26.61 -21.04 14.37
CA GLY A 203 25.95 -21.38 13.09
C GLY A 203 25.31 -20.20 12.34
N GLU A 204 25.48 -18.97 12.83
CA GLU A 204 25.04 -17.74 12.17
C GLU A 204 26.24 -16.98 11.62
N THR A 205 26.34 -16.85 10.29
CA THR A 205 27.41 -16.06 9.65
C THR A 205 27.09 -14.58 9.75
N VAL A 206 27.81 -13.87 10.62
CA VAL A 206 27.58 -12.44 10.86
C VAL A 206 28.34 -11.59 9.84
N VAL A 207 27.68 -10.54 9.33
CA VAL A 207 28.31 -9.57 8.43
C VAL A 207 29.25 -8.66 9.21
N MET A 208 30.44 -8.43 8.66
CA MET A 208 31.48 -7.61 9.25
C MET A 208 31.64 -6.28 8.53
N CYS A 209 32.08 -5.27 9.28
CA CYS A 209 32.53 -4.00 8.73
C CYS A 209 33.79 -4.20 7.88
N SER A 210 33.83 -3.63 6.67
CA SER A 210 34.95 -3.82 5.75
C SER A 210 36.28 -3.22 6.25
N VAL A 211 36.22 -2.14 7.05
CA VAL A 211 37.42 -1.47 7.59
C VAL A 211 37.93 -2.12 8.87
N SER A 212 37.06 -2.28 9.88
CA SER A 212 37.50 -2.75 11.20
C SER A 212 37.37 -4.26 11.43
N ASN A 213 36.79 -5.01 10.47
CA ASN A 213 36.43 -6.43 10.64
C ASN A 213 35.62 -6.74 11.90
N LYS A 214 34.88 -5.75 12.43
CA LYS A 214 33.99 -5.94 13.59
C LYS A 214 32.64 -6.45 13.11
N ALA A 215 32.06 -7.40 13.83
CA ALA A 215 30.74 -7.95 13.55
C ALA A 215 29.63 -6.89 13.74
N ILE A 216 28.82 -6.67 12.70
CA ILE A 216 27.72 -5.71 12.70
C ILE A 216 26.49 -6.43 13.26
N THR A 217 26.20 -6.20 14.53
CA THR A 217 24.99 -6.69 15.19
C THR A 217 23.98 -5.58 15.38
N HIS A 218 24.34 -4.59 16.20
CA HIS A 218 23.47 -3.50 16.62
C HIS A 218 23.89 -2.12 16.09
N GLN A 219 25.06 -2.04 15.46
CA GLN A 219 25.58 -0.77 14.99
C GLN A 219 24.89 -0.38 13.68
N MET A 220 24.63 0.91 13.49
CA MET A 220 24.08 1.43 12.24
C MET A 220 25.14 1.31 11.13
N PRO A 221 24.89 0.48 10.10
CA PRO A 221 25.80 0.34 8.98
C PRO A 221 25.50 1.38 7.90
N VAL A 222 26.54 1.77 7.18
CA VAL A 222 26.51 2.76 6.11
C VAL A 222 27.19 2.16 4.90
N LEU A 223 26.53 2.30 3.75
CA LEU A 223 27.03 1.89 2.44
C LEU A 223 27.67 3.08 1.74
N LEU A 224 28.84 2.85 1.16
CA LEU A 224 29.48 3.77 0.23
C LEU A 224 29.15 3.38 -1.21
N ARG A 225 28.35 4.19 -1.92
CA ARG A 225 27.82 3.84 -3.26
C ARG A 225 28.91 3.47 -4.30
N PRO A 226 30.02 4.23 -4.48
CA PRO A 226 31.01 3.95 -5.53
C PRO A 226 31.81 2.68 -5.28
N SER A 227 32.06 2.34 -4.02
CA SER A 227 32.88 1.17 -3.66
C SER A 227 32.06 -0.04 -3.24
N GLY A 228 30.75 0.11 -2.98
CA GLY A 228 29.88 -0.97 -2.50
C GLY A 228 30.24 -1.52 -1.11
N HIS A 229 31.14 -0.87 -0.38
CA HIS A 229 31.61 -1.36 0.93
C HIS A 229 30.70 -0.87 2.07
N VAL A 230 30.50 -1.75 3.05
CA VAL A 230 29.71 -1.47 4.25
C VAL A 230 30.63 -1.14 5.42
N ILE A 231 30.38 0.00 6.04
CA ILE A 231 31.17 0.55 7.14
C ILE A 231 30.23 0.91 8.30
N MET A 232 30.69 0.87 9.54
CA MET A 232 29.93 1.38 10.68
C MET A 232 29.87 2.92 10.68
N GLU A 233 28.78 3.49 11.18
CA GLU A 233 28.61 4.95 11.28
C GLU A 233 29.70 5.64 12.12
N SER A 234 30.26 4.98 13.14
CA SER A 234 31.38 5.52 13.92
C SER A 234 32.61 5.79 13.06
N LEU A 235 33.02 4.81 12.26
CA LEU A 235 34.17 4.93 11.37
C LEU A 235 33.92 5.88 10.20
N LEU A 236 32.66 6.05 9.78
CA LEU A 236 32.28 7.06 8.80
C LEU A 236 32.67 8.46 9.30
N LYS A 237 32.34 8.77 10.56
CA LYS A 237 32.61 10.09 11.15
C LYS A 237 34.11 10.37 11.28
N ASP A 238 34.88 9.36 11.68
CA ASP A 238 36.30 9.53 11.95
C ASP A 238 37.16 9.55 10.67
N MET A 239 36.87 8.66 9.71
CA MET A 239 37.76 8.45 8.55
C MET A 239 37.22 9.04 7.24
N VAL A 240 35.90 8.93 7.01
CA VAL A 240 35.29 9.23 5.70
C VAL A 240 34.84 10.68 5.59
N LEU A 241 34.18 11.23 6.61
CA LEU A 241 33.69 12.62 6.55
C LEU A 241 34.81 13.67 6.39
N PRO A 242 35.99 13.56 7.04
CA PRO A 242 37.05 14.55 6.89
C PRO A 242 37.70 14.54 5.50
N THR A 243 37.86 13.36 4.90
CA THR A 243 38.59 13.17 3.64
C THR A 243 37.67 13.02 2.43
N MET A 244 36.36 12.80 2.64
CA MET A 244 35.36 12.48 1.63
C MET A 244 35.84 11.42 0.62
N THR A 245 36.56 10.41 1.12
CA THR A 245 37.20 9.39 0.28
C THR A 245 36.99 8.02 0.92
N CYS A 246 36.78 6.99 0.10
CA CYS A 246 36.68 5.62 0.59
C CYS A 246 38.04 5.15 1.14
N PRO A 247 38.12 4.63 2.38
CA PRO A 247 39.38 4.21 3.00
C PRO A 247 39.99 2.94 2.36
N ILE A 248 39.18 2.15 1.66
CA ILE A 248 39.62 0.88 1.05
C ILE A 248 39.95 1.06 -0.43
N SER A 249 39.09 1.76 -1.19
CA SER A 249 39.22 1.90 -2.63
C SER A 249 39.84 3.22 -3.09
N GLY A 250 40.00 4.21 -2.19
CA GLY A 250 40.52 5.54 -2.54
C GLY A 250 39.58 6.38 -3.44
N LEU A 251 38.35 5.92 -3.69
CA LEU A 251 37.38 6.64 -4.52
C LEU A 251 36.82 7.86 -3.79
N LYS A 252 36.71 8.99 -4.49
CA LYS A 252 36.10 10.22 -3.94
C LYS A 252 34.59 10.05 -3.80
N LEU A 253 34.06 10.52 -2.69
CA LEU A 253 32.66 10.42 -2.30
C LEU A 253 31.97 11.78 -2.29
N ARG A 254 30.66 11.76 -2.57
CA ARG A 254 29.77 12.89 -2.31
C ARG A 254 28.85 12.54 -1.14
N GLN A 255 28.23 13.54 -0.52
CA GLN A 255 27.24 13.32 0.54
C GLN A 255 26.08 12.40 0.09
N LYS A 256 25.67 12.48 -1.18
CA LYS A 256 24.60 11.63 -1.76
C LYS A 256 24.99 10.16 -1.92
N ASP A 257 26.28 9.86 -1.86
CA ASP A 257 26.84 8.52 -2.05
C ASP A 257 26.97 7.75 -0.74
N ILE A 258 26.74 8.44 0.39
CA ILE A 258 26.69 7.87 1.72
C ILE A 258 25.23 7.47 1.99
N VAL A 259 24.96 6.17 1.99
CA VAL A 259 23.62 5.63 2.21
C VAL A 259 23.57 4.92 3.54
N HIS A 260 22.74 5.42 4.45
CA HIS A 260 22.50 4.76 5.74
C HIS A 260 21.67 3.52 5.50
N LEU A 261 22.19 2.36 5.87
CA LEU A 261 21.46 1.10 5.74
C LEU A 261 20.51 0.96 6.93
N GLN A 262 19.30 0.49 6.64
CA GLN A 262 18.30 0.24 7.67
C GLN A 262 18.79 -0.95 8.52
N ALA A 263 18.83 -0.76 9.84
CA ALA A 263 19.01 -1.88 10.75
C ALA A 263 17.80 -2.83 10.65
N GLY A 264 18.04 -4.13 10.75
CA GLY A 264 16.97 -5.11 10.72
C GLY A 264 15.97 -4.89 11.86
N GLY A 265 14.69 -5.01 11.52
CA GLY A 265 13.58 -4.77 12.44
C GLY A 265 12.34 -5.51 11.96
N SER A 266 11.41 -5.74 12.87
CA SER A 266 10.06 -6.18 12.53
C SER A 266 9.19 -4.96 12.21
N SER A 267 8.03 -5.18 11.59
CA SER A 267 7.04 -4.12 11.36
C SER A 267 6.56 -3.43 12.66
N PHE A 268 6.78 -4.04 13.82
CA PHE A 268 6.32 -3.54 15.13
C PHE A 268 7.45 -3.03 16.05
N SER A 269 8.69 -3.45 15.81
CA SER A 269 9.84 -3.09 16.63
C SER A 269 11.11 -3.03 15.79
N ALA A 270 11.90 -1.98 16.02
CA ALA A 270 13.16 -1.76 15.32
C ALA A 270 14.31 -1.65 16.32
N HIS A 271 15.51 -1.55 15.78
CA HIS A 271 16.78 -1.59 16.50
C HIS A 271 16.86 -0.63 17.73
N SER A 272 16.31 0.58 17.63
CA SER A 272 16.24 1.56 18.73
C SER A 272 14.87 1.66 19.41
N THR A 273 13.81 1.19 18.73
CA THR A 273 12.43 1.18 19.21
C THR A 273 11.98 -0.25 19.44
N VAL A 274 12.47 -0.82 20.54
CA VAL A 274 12.32 -2.25 20.89
C VAL A 274 10.94 -2.58 21.48
N GLU A 275 10.17 -1.55 21.86
CA GLU A 275 8.82 -1.68 22.41
C GLU A 275 7.76 -1.65 21.31
N ALA A 276 7.06 -2.77 21.13
CA ALA A 276 5.85 -2.77 20.33
C ALA A 276 4.64 -2.37 21.19
N LYS A 277 3.73 -1.59 20.59
CA LYS A 277 2.49 -1.15 21.22
C LYS A 277 1.31 -1.68 20.42
N LYS A 278 0.40 -2.39 21.10
CA LYS A 278 -0.89 -2.79 20.53
C LYS A 278 -1.99 -2.06 21.27
N TYR A 279 -2.73 -1.22 20.53
CA TYR A 279 -3.93 -0.58 21.07
C TYR A 279 -5.06 -1.61 21.16
N ARG A 280 -5.73 -1.64 22.31
CA ARG A 280 -7.00 -2.32 22.51
C ARG A 280 -7.96 -1.33 23.15
N PRO A 281 -9.27 -1.43 22.86
CA PRO A 281 -10.27 -0.59 23.51
C PRO A 281 -10.14 -0.76 25.03
N SER A 282 -10.04 0.38 25.73
CA SER A 282 -10.11 0.40 27.18
C SER A 282 -11.56 0.21 27.61
N MET A 283 -11.80 -0.65 28.60
CA MET A 283 -13.07 -0.57 29.33
C MET A 283 -13.01 0.69 30.19
N THR A 284 -13.86 1.66 29.85
CA THR A 284 -14.25 2.76 30.74
C THR A 284 -15.09 2.21 31.88
#